data_AF-A0A179IKP5-F1
#
_entry.id   AF-A0A179IKP5-F1
#
_cell.length_a   1.000
_cell.length_b   1.000
_cell.length_c   1.000
_cell.angle_alpha   90.00
_cell.angle_beta   90.00
_cell.angle_gamma   90.00
#
_symmetry.space_group_name_H-M   'P 1'
#
loop_
_entity.id
_entity.type
_entity.pdbx_description
1 polymer ?
#
loop_
_entity_poly.entity_id
_entity_poly.type
_entity_poly.pdbx_seq_one_letter_code
_entity_poly.pdbx_strand_id
1 'polypeptide(L)'
;MHLILTGATGLVGSSVLDAMIKAKDVTKISVLSRRPVPLAEDAKSPKVNVIIHHDFEQYDADLLRQLSDAQGCVWALGISQTKVDKE
;
A
#
# COMPACT_ATOMS: atom_id res chain seq x y z
N MET A 1 -4.06 -1.18 14.68
CA MET A 1 -4.91 -1.09 13.47
C MET A 1 -4.19 -1.70 12.28
N HIS A 2 -4.93 -2.45 11.45
CA HIS A 2 -4.42 -2.93 10.16
C HIS A 2 -4.89 -2.00 9.03
N LEU A 3 -3.94 -1.42 8.28
CA LEU A 3 -4.21 -0.53 7.16
C LEU A 3 -3.66 -1.09 5.85
N ILE A 4 -4.39 -0.85 4.77
CA ILE A 4 -3.97 -1.17 3.40
C ILE A 4 -3.45 0.10 2.75
N LEU A 5 -2.34 -0.01 2.01
CA LEU A 5 -1.79 1.07 1.20
C LEU A 5 -1.56 0.61 -0.23
N THR A 6 -2.11 1.34 -1.19
CA THR A 6 -1.76 1.20 -2.61
C THR A 6 -0.91 2.38 -3.06
N GLY A 7 -0.14 2.21 -4.14
CA GLY A 7 0.63 3.34 -4.72
C GLY A 7 1.78 3.85 -3.85
N ALA A 8 2.33 3.02 -2.95
CA ALA A 8 3.37 3.40 -1.98
C ALA A 8 4.67 3.96 -2.60
N THR A 9 4.92 3.74 -3.90
CA THR A 9 6.08 4.30 -4.61
C THR A 9 5.85 5.71 -5.17
N GLY A 10 4.61 6.22 -5.11
CA GLY A 10 4.27 7.55 -5.58
C GLY A 10 4.53 8.63 -4.52
N LEU A 11 4.39 9.90 -4.91
CA LEU A 11 4.62 11.05 -4.01
C LEU A 11 3.75 10.95 -2.76
N VAL A 12 2.43 10.83 -2.92
CA VAL A 12 1.49 10.73 -1.80
C VAL A 12 1.66 9.41 -1.04
N GLY A 13 1.71 8.28 -1.75
CA GLY A 13 1.79 6.97 -1.13
C GLY A 13 3.04 6.76 -0.27
N SER A 14 4.20 7.32 -0.67
CA SER A 14 5.43 7.22 0.11
C SER A 14 5.35 8.02 1.43
N SER A 15 4.81 9.24 1.40
CA SER A 15 4.58 10.02 2.63
C SER A 15 3.56 9.35 3.56
N VAL A 16 2.51 8.74 2.99
CA VAL A 16 1.53 7.97 3.76
C VAL A 16 2.19 6.76 4.42
N LEU A 17 3.03 6.01 3.70
CA LEU A 17 3.76 4.87 4.27
C LEU A 17 4.65 5.29 5.45
N ASP A 18 5.42 6.36 5.27
CA ASP A 18 6.27 6.92 6.34
C ASP A 18 5.44 7.33 7.58
N ALA A 19 4.30 7.99 7.37
CA ALA A 19 3.38 8.35 8.45
C ALA A 19 2.79 7.13 9.15
N MET A 20 2.34 6.12 8.39
CA MET A 20 1.79 4.87 8.95
C MET A 20 2.82 4.10 9.78
N ILE A 21 4.09 4.08 9.36
CA ILE A 21 5.17 3.42 10.11
C ILE A 21 5.37 4.09 11.48
N LYS A 22 5.34 5.43 11.52
CA LYS A 22 5.52 6.25 12.73
C LYS A 22 4.30 6.24 13.65
N ALA A 23 3.11 5.96 13.12
CA ALA A 23 1.87 5.88 13.87
C ALA A 23 1.88 4.71 14.86
N LYS A 24 1.57 4.98 16.14
CA LYS A 24 1.63 3.99 17.23
C LYS A 24 0.43 3.06 17.24
N ASP A 25 -0.72 3.58 16.87
CA ASP A 25 -2.00 2.90 16.72
C ASP A 25 -2.04 2.00 15.47
N VAL A 26 -1.21 2.25 14.46
CA VAL A 26 -1.00 1.35 13.31
C VAL A 26 -0.07 0.21 13.71
N THR A 27 -0.57 -1.02 13.61
CA THR A 27 0.12 -2.24 14.05
C THR A 27 0.45 -3.18 12.90
N LYS A 28 -0.25 -3.08 11.76
CA LYS A 28 -0.03 -3.87 10.55
C LYS A 28 -0.31 -2.99 9.32
N ILE A 29 0.55 -3.08 8.31
CA ILE A 29 0.45 -2.32 7.06
C ILE A 29 0.61 -3.32 5.92
N SER A 30 -0.46 -3.55 5.16
CA SER A 30 -0.41 -4.34 3.93
C SER A 30 -0.24 -3.40 2.74
N VAL A 31 0.93 -3.41 2.13
CA VAL A 31 1.23 -2.59 0.96
C VAL A 31 0.98 -3.42 -0.30
N LEU A 32 -0.04 -3.08 -1.08
CA LEU A 32 -0.26 -3.67 -2.40
C LEU A 32 0.54 -2.87 -3.44
N SER A 33 1.50 -3.53 -4.08
CA SER A 33 2.36 -2.87 -5.06
C SER A 33 2.65 -3.78 -6.24
N ARG A 34 2.76 -3.20 -7.44
CA ARG A 34 3.15 -3.93 -8.65
C ARG A 34 4.65 -4.24 -8.72
N ARG A 35 5.44 -3.68 -7.80
CA ARG A 35 6.91 -3.74 -7.75
C ARG A 35 7.42 -3.57 -6.31
N PRO A 36 8.68 -3.93 -6.01
CA PRO A 36 9.29 -3.66 -4.72
C PRO A 36 9.16 -2.19 -4.29
N VAL A 37 9.09 -1.96 -2.98
CA VAL A 37 8.86 -0.64 -2.37
C VAL A 37 10.10 -0.29 -1.54
N PRO A 38 11.06 0.49 -2.07
CA PRO A 38 12.33 0.77 -1.39
C PRO A 38 12.15 1.32 0.03
N LEU A 39 11.18 2.23 0.22
CA LEU A 39 10.89 2.79 1.55
C LEU A 39 10.49 1.72 2.58
N ALA A 40 9.79 0.67 2.16
CA ALA A 40 9.42 -0.43 3.06
C ALA A 40 10.64 -1.29 3.42
N GLU A 41 11.52 -1.54 2.44
CA GLU A 41 12.77 -2.29 2.64
C GLU A 41 13.75 -1.54 3.56
N ASP A 42 13.91 -0.23 3.34
CA ASP A 42 14.79 0.64 4.12
C ASP A 42 14.29 0.82 5.56
N ALA A 43 12.97 0.95 5.75
CA ALA A 43 12.38 1.11 7.06
C ALA A 43 12.56 -0.12 7.96
N LYS A 44 12.71 -1.32 7.37
CA LYS A 44 12.82 -2.62 8.07
C LYS A 44 11.80 -2.79 9.21
N SER A 45 10.62 -2.20 9.05
CA SER A 45 9.60 -2.16 10.09
C SER A 45 8.86 -3.50 10.09
N PRO A 46 8.74 -4.19 11.25
CA PRO A 46 7.99 -5.44 11.34
C PRO A 46 6.49 -5.25 11.10
N LYS A 47 6.01 -4.00 11.08
CA LYS A 47 4.61 -3.68 10.78
C LYS A 47 4.29 -3.76 9.28
N VAL A 48 5.29 -3.66 8.41
CA VAL A 48 5.08 -3.49 6.97
C VAL A 48 5.21 -4.84 6.26
N ASN A 49 4.18 -5.22 5.53
CA ASN A 49 4.16 -6.37 4.64
C ASN A 49 3.90 -5.89 3.21
N VAL A 50 4.88 -6.07 2.32
CA VAL A 50 4.73 -5.73 0.90
C VAL A 50 4.23 -6.97 0.16
N ILE A 51 3.04 -6.86 -0.43
CA ILE A 51 2.43 -7.90 -1.24
C ILE A 51 2.54 -7.46 -2.71
N ILE A 52 3.27 -8.26 -3.49
CA ILE A 52 3.39 -8.01 -4.92
C ILE A 52 2.09 -8.42 -5.60
N HIS A 53 1.40 -7.43 -6.15
CA HIS A 53 0.08 -7.56 -6.74
C HIS A 53 0.04 -6.77 -8.05
N HIS A 54 -0.06 -7.49 -9.17
CA HIS A 54 0.10 -6.92 -10.51
C HIS A 54 -1.20 -6.39 -11.10
N ASP A 55 -2.32 -7.06 -10.82
CA ASP A 55 -3.63 -6.77 -11.40
C ASP A 55 -4.64 -6.44 -10.30
N PHE A 56 -5.04 -5.17 -10.21
CA PHE A 56 -5.96 -4.66 -9.20
C PHE A 56 -7.44 -4.85 -9.59
N GLU A 57 -7.73 -5.48 -10.73
CA GLU A 57 -9.09 -5.90 -11.09
C GLU A 57 -9.43 -7.29 -10.53
N GLN A 58 -8.41 -8.04 -10.07
CA GLN A 58 -8.57 -9.41 -9.60
C GLN A 58 -7.93 -9.60 -8.24
N TYR A 59 -8.70 -10.04 -7.25
CA TYR A 59 -8.21 -10.34 -5.91
C TYR A 59 -8.45 -11.82 -5.59
N ASP A 60 -7.39 -12.62 -5.54
CA ASP A 60 -7.50 -14.03 -5.18
C ASP A 60 -7.85 -14.23 -3.70
N ALA A 61 -8.30 -15.45 -3.38
CA ALA A 61 -8.75 -15.78 -2.03
C ALA A 61 -7.64 -15.67 -0.97
N ASP A 62 -6.37 -15.91 -1.33
CA ASP A 62 -5.25 -15.85 -0.40
C ASP A 62 -4.87 -14.41 -0.07
N LEU A 63 -4.93 -13.51 -1.06
CA LEU A 63 -4.80 -12.08 -0.86
C LEU A 63 -5.93 -11.56 0.03
N LEU A 64 -7.18 -11.90 -0.27
CA LEU A 64 -8.33 -11.46 0.53
C LEU A 64 -8.23 -11.95 1.98
N ARG A 65 -7.76 -13.18 2.21
CA ARG A 65 -7.51 -13.68 3.58
C ARG A 65 -6.47 -12.84 4.32
N GLN A 66 -5.37 -12.47 3.68
CA GLN A 66 -4.33 -11.61 4.29
C GLN A 66 -4.84 -10.21 4.66
N LEU A 67 -5.85 -9.72 3.92
CA LEU A 67 -6.46 -8.40 4.07
C LEU A 67 -7.72 -8.38 4.95
N SER A 68 -8.22 -9.53 5.36
CA SER A 68 -9.55 -9.69 6.00
C SER A 68 -9.75 -8.90 7.30
N ASP A 69 -8.67 -8.62 8.04
CA ASP A 69 -8.70 -7.84 9.29
C ASP A 69 -8.41 -6.34 9.09
N ALA A 70 -8.30 -5.89 7.84
CA ALA A 70 -8.03 -4.48 7.54
C ALA A 70 -9.19 -3.58 7.96
N GLN A 71 -8.86 -2.47 8.62
CA GLN A 71 -9.82 -1.49 9.15
C GLN A 71 -9.91 -0.23 8.29
N GLY A 72 -9.00 -0.07 7.33
CA GLY A 72 -8.96 1.07 6.45
C GLY A 72 -8.02 0.86 5.27
N CYS A 73 -8.27 1.60 4.21
CA CYS A 73 -7.46 1.61 3.00
C CYS A 73 -7.15 3.04 2.60
N VAL A 74 -5.87 3.32 2.33
CA VAL A 74 -5.47 4.51 1.60
C VAL A 74 -5.23 4.11 0.16
N TRP A 75 -6.14 4.54 -0.71
CA TRP A 75 -6.05 4.31 -2.14
C TRP A 75 -5.26 5.43 -2.81
N ALA A 76 -3.94 5.26 -2.93
CA ALA A 76 -3.05 6.20 -3.62
C ALA A 76 -2.55 5.63 -4.96
N LEU A 77 -3.27 4.65 -5.53
CA LEU A 77 -3.02 4.15 -6.88
C LEU A 77 -3.52 5.19 -7.89
N GLY A 78 -2.65 5.55 -8.83
CA GLY A 78 -2.98 6.48 -9.89
C GLY A 78 -1.89 6.50 -10.95
N ILE A 79 -2.18 7.19 -12.06
CA ILE A 79 -1.21 7.51 -13.09
C ILE A 79 -0.77 8.97 -12.96
N SER A 80 0.32 9.32 -13.64
CA SER A 80 0.73 10.73 -13.75
C SER A 80 -0.42 11.56 -14.30
N GLN A 81 -0.65 12.77 -13.76
CA GLN A 81 -1.61 13.71 -14.34
C GLN A 81 -1.35 13.98 -15.83
N THR A 82 -0.09 13.90 -16.26
CA THR A 82 0.28 14.05 -17.68
C THR A 82 -0.19 12.90 -18.58
N LYS A 83 -0.70 11.81 -17.98
CA LYS A 83 -1.24 10.63 -18.66
C LYS A 83 -2.75 10.47 -18.45
N VAL A 84 -3.39 11.43 -17.78
CA VAL A 84 -4.84 11.44 -17.60
C VAL A 84 -5.44 12.11 -18.83
N ASP A 85 -6.36 11.43 -19.50
CA ASP A 85 -7.11 11.99 -20.62
C ASP A 85 -8.07 13.09 -20.13
N LYS A 86 -8.46 14.01 -21.01
CA LYS A 86 -9.28 15.19 -20.65
C LYS A 86 -10.76 14.88 -20.40
N GLU A 87 -11.17 13.62 -20.48
CA GLU A 87 -12.58 13.21 -20.33
C GLU A 87 -13.12 13.45 -18.91
#